data_AF-A0A9N8VRM2-F1
#
_entry.id   AF-A0A9N8VRM2-F1
#
_cell.length_a   1.000
_cell.length_b   1.000
_cell.length_c   1.000
_cell.angle_alpha   90.00
_cell.angle_beta   90.00
_cell.angle_gamma   90.00
#
_symmetry.space_group_name_H-M   'P 1'
#
loop_
_entity.id
_entity.type
_entity.pdbx_description
1 polymer ?
#
loop_
_entity_poly.entity_id
_entity_poly.type
_entity_poly.pdbx_seq_one_letter_code
_entity_poly.pdbx_strand_id
1 'polypeptide(L)' 'MPVHTVETILLSVISMLSSPNDESPANIEAAKEWRDKYPQFKKRVQGIVRRSADAL' A
#
# COMPACT_ATOMS: atom_id res chain seq x y z
N MET A 1 16.61 -24.72 -0.49
CA MET A 1 16.14 -24.11 0.77
C MET A 1 15.22 -22.95 0.40
N PRO A 2 14.06 -22.76 1.02
CA PRO A 2 13.22 -21.59 0.72
C PRO A 2 13.99 -20.31 1.04
N VAL A 3 14.07 -19.41 0.05
CA VAL A 3 14.90 -18.20 0.09
C VAL A 3 14.28 -17.11 0.97
N HIS A 4 12.96 -17.17 1.18
CA HIS A 4 12.24 -16.15 1.91
C HIS A 4 12.00 -16.53 3.38
N THR A 5 12.39 -15.63 4.28
CA THR A 5 12.01 -15.61 5.69
C THR A 5 10.83 -14.65 5.92
N VAL A 6 10.16 -14.75 7.08
CA VAL A 6 9.10 -13.81 7.47
C VAL A 6 9.59 -12.35 7.39
N GLU A 7 10.80 -12.09 7.86
CA GLU A 7 11.42 -10.76 7.78
C GLU A 7 11.52 -10.25 6.35
N THR A 8 12.02 -11.08 5.42
CA THR A 8 12.14 -10.68 4.00
C THR A 8 10.78 -10.43 3.35
N ILE A 9 9.74 -11.16 3.78
CA ILE A 9 8.37 -10.95 3.31
C ILE A 9 7.83 -9.62 3.84
N LEU A 10 8.02 -9.33 5.14
CA LEU A 10 7.56 -8.07 5.74
C LEU A 10 8.26 -6.85 5.12
N LEU A 11 9.56 -6.94 4.87
CA LEU A 11 10.31 -5.88 4.17
C LEU A 11 9.76 -5.64 2.75
N SER A 12 9.40 -6.70 2.04
CA SER A 12 8.76 -6.60 0.72
C SER A 12 7.41 -5.88 0.80
N VAL A 13 6.57 -6.22 1.79
CA VAL A 13 5.26 -5.56 2.00
C VAL A 13 5.42 -4.07 2.31
N ILE A 14 6.36 -3.70 3.19
CA ILE A 14 6.64 -2.28 3.52
C ILE A 14 7.10 -1.52 2.27
N SER A 15 7.99 -2.13 1.49
CA SER A 15 8.51 -1.54 0.25
C SER A 15 7.38 -1.34 -0.78
N MET A 16 6.50 -2.34 -0.92
CA MET A 16 5.33 -2.26 -1.79
C MET A 16 4.34 -1.16 -1.37
N LEU A 17 4.14 -0.93 -0.06
CA LEU A 17 3.28 0.17 0.40
C LEU A 17 3.88 1.55 0.08
N SER A 18 5.22 1.64 0.03
CA SER A 18 5.93 2.89 -0.31
C SER A 18 5.96 3.16 -1.81
N SER A 19 6.05 2.09 -2.62
CA SER A 19 6.01 2.12 -4.07
C SER A 19 5.08 1.03 -4.60
N PRO A 20 3.76 1.32 -4.71
CA PRO A 20 2.78 0.35 -5.19
C PRO A 20 3.09 -0.14 -6.60
N ASN A 21 2.73 -1.39 -6.91
CA ASN A 21 2.81 -1.90 -8.28
C ASN A 21 1.55 -1.50 -9.06
N ASP A 22 1.68 -0.54 -9.96
CA ASP A 22 0.60 -0.01 -10.78
C ASP A 22 0.51 -0.62 -12.19
N GLU A 23 1.50 -1.45 -12.57
CA GLU A 23 1.53 -2.29 -13.77
C GLU A 23 0.63 -3.53 -13.62
N SER A 24 0.51 -4.05 -12.39
CA SER A 24 -0.37 -5.18 -12.04
C SER A 24 -1.16 -4.88 -10.76
N PRO A 25 -2.11 -3.94 -10.81
CA PRO A 25 -2.84 -3.54 -9.61
C PRO A 25 -3.94 -4.54 -9.27
N ALA A 26 -3.98 -5.00 -8.02
CA ALA A 26 -5.12 -5.76 -7.51
C ALA A 26 -6.40 -4.91 -7.38
N ASN A 27 -6.24 -3.60 -7.15
CA ASN A 27 -7.34 -2.64 -7.13
C ASN A 27 -7.11 -1.57 -8.21
N ILE A 28 -7.83 -1.72 -9.32
CA ILE A 28 -7.73 -0.85 -10.49
C ILE A 28 -8.15 0.60 -10.15
N GLU A 29 -9.18 0.79 -9.32
CA GLU A 29 -9.66 2.12 -8.94
C GLU A 29 -8.62 2.86 -8.11
N ALA A 30 -8.04 2.19 -7.11
CA ALA A 30 -7.00 2.76 -6.27
C ALA A 30 -5.74 3.09 -7.07
N ALA A 31 -5.34 2.23 -8.02
CA ALA A 31 -4.20 2.50 -8.90
C ALA A 31 -4.45 3.71 -9.81
N LYS A 32 -5.66 3.85 -10.36
CA LYS A 32 -6.06 5.03 -11.14
C LYS A 32 -6.07 6.29 -10.28
N GLU A 33 -6.63 6.22 -9.06
CA GLU A 33 -6.64 7.34 -8.11
C GLU A 33 -5.20 7.74 -7.71
N TRP A 34 -4.31 6.77 -7.52
CA TRP A 34 -2.90 7.01 -7.21
C TRP A 34 -2.16 7.72 -8.35
N ARG A 35 -2.35 7.30 -9.60
CA ARG A 35 -1.74 7.94 -10.78
C ARG A 35 -2.31 9.31 -11.11
N ASP A 36 -3.64 9.40 -11.20
CA ASP A 36 -4.31 10.56 -11.80
C ASP A 36 -4.75 11.60 -10.74
N LYS A 37 -4.91 11.16 -9.48
CA LYS A 37 -5.54 11.95 -8.40
C LYS A 37 -4.86 11.75 -7.05
N TYR A 38 -3.52 11.75 -7.04
CA TYR A 38 -2.72 11.47 -5.84
C TYR A 38 -3.15 12.20 -4.55
N PRO A 39 -3.55 13.50 -4.56
CA PRO A 39 -4.02 14.16 -3.34
C PRO A 39 -5.27 13.51 -2.72
N GLN A 40 -6.19 12.98 -3.54
CA GLN A 40 -7.39 12.28 -3.08
C GLN A 40 -7.02 10.93 -2.49
N PHE A 41 -6.18 10.18 -3.20
CA PHE A 41 -5.62 8.91 -2.74
C PHE A 41 -4.96 9.08 -1.36
N LYS A 42 -4.09 10.08 -1.22
CA LYS A 42 -3.39 10.40 0.03
C LYS A 42 -4.37 10.70 1.17
N LYS A 43 -5.40 11.51 0.93
CA LYS A 43 -6.44 11.82 1.93
C LYS A 43 -7.17 10.56 2.39
N ARG A 44 -7.50 9.65 1.46
CA ARG A 44 -8.16 8.38 1.78
C ARG A 44 -7.26 7.46 2.61
N VAL A 45 -5.99 7.32 2.22
CA VAL A 45 -5.00 6.52 2.96
C VAL A 45 -4.77 7.08 4.37
N GLN A 46 -4.68 8.40 4.53
CA GLN A 46 -4.57 9.03 5.85
C GLN A 46 -5.76 8.69 6.76
N GLY A 47 -6.98 8.69 6.21
CA GLY A 47 -8.17 8.26 6.96
C GLY A 47 -8.10 6.80 7.41
N ILE A 48 -7.55 5.91 6.59
CA ILE A 48 -7.35 4.50 6.94
C ILE A 48 -6.31 4.37 8.07
N VAL A 49 -5.17 5.05 7.94
CA VAL A 49 -4.11 5.05 8.97
C VAL A 49 -4.64 5.59 10.31
N ARG A 50 -5.45 6.65 10.27
CA ARG A 50 -6.04 7.21 11.49
C ARG A 50 -6.96 6.19 12.16
N ARG A 51 -7.86 5.56 11.39
CA ARG A 51 -8.75 4.52 11.90
C ARG A 51 -8.02 3.32 12.48
N SER A 52 -6.91 2.90 11.87
CA SER A 52 -6.10 1.79 12.41
C SER A 52 -5.41 2.18 13.72
N ALA A 53 -5.00 3.43 13.87
CA ALA A 53 -4.39 3.93 15.10
C ALA A 53 -5.40 4.06 16.25
N ASP A 54 -6.64 4.46 15.95
CA ASP A 54 -7.72 4.55 16.95
C ASP A 54 -8.25 3.16 17.37
N ALA A 55 -7.95 2.10 16.61
CA ALA A 55 -8.36 0.72 16.90
C ALA A 55 -7.28 -0.09 17.65
N LEU A 56 -6.13 0.53 17.95
CA LEU A 56 -5.06 0.00 18.80
C LEU A 56 -5.26 0.47 20.24
#